data_AF-A0A6P0XXC0-F1
#
_entry.id   AF-A0A6P0XXC0-F1
#
_cell.length_a   1.000
_cell.length_b   1.000
_cell.length_c   1.000
_cell.angle_alpha   90.00
_cell.angle_beta   90.00
_cell.angle_gamma   90.00
#
_symmetry.space_group_name_H-M   'P 1'
#
loop_
_entity.id
_entity.type
_entity.pdbx_description
1 polymer ?
#
loop_
_entity_poly.entity_id
_entity_poly.type
_entity_poly.pdbx_seq_one_letter_code
_entity_poly.pdbx_strand_id
1 'polypeptide(L)' 'QANPVAKSLFEQISIPIEDVNIQQEKVKNGENKPTDIRRHSEEWITNNQELFDGWLKVALKQISI' A
#
# COMPACT_ATOMS: atom_id res chain seq x y z
N GLN A 1 -15.48 -10.82 -12.88
CA GLN A 1 -15.27 -9.65 -13.75
C GLN A 1 -13.96 -8.98 -13.36
N ALA A 2 -13.09 -8.66 -14.33
CA ALA A 2 -11.82 -7.99 -14.04
C ALA A 2 -12.05 -6.48 -13.81
N ASN A 3 -11.47 -5.92 -12.75
CA ASN A 3 -11.52 -4.49 -12.47
C ASN A 3 -10.24 -3.83 -13.05
N PRO A 4 -10.34 -3.04 -14.14
CA PRO A 4 -9.17 -2.43 -14.78
C PRO A 4 -8.45 -1.43 -13.87
N VAL A 5 -9.16 -0.77 -12.97
CA VAL A 5 -8.56 0.16 -11.97
C VAL A 5 -7.71 -0.59 -10.99
N ALA A 6 -8.22 -1.71 -10.46
CA ALA A 6 -7.49 -2.54 -9.53
C ALA A 6 -6.23 -3.12 -10.18
N LYS A 7 -6.34 -3.55 -11.46
CA LYS A 7 -5.18 -4.00 -12.24
C LYS A 7 -4.13 -2.88 -12.35
N SER A 8 -4.54 -1.69 -12.77
CA SER A 8 -3.63 -0.54 -12.91
C SER A 8 -2.96 -0.18 -11.59
N LEU A 9 -3.70 -0.17 -10.49
CA LEU A 9 -3.15 0.08 -9.16
C LEU A 9 -2.07 -0.94 -8.79
N PHE A 10 -2.31 -2.23 -9.02
CA PHE A 10 -1.32 -3.27 -8.74
C PHE A 10 -0.04 -3.15 -9.59
N GLU A 11 -0.12 -2.57 -10.79
CA GLU A 11 1.04 -2.29 -11.64
C GLU A 11 1.88 -1.10 -11.12
N GLN A 12 1.32 -0.21 -10.30
CA GLN A 12 2.02 0.97 -9.76
C GLN A 12 2.63 0.74 -8.38
N ILE A 13 2.08 -0.17 -7.58
CA ILE A 13 2.52 -0.39 -6.19
C ILE A 13 3.96 -0.85 -6.17
N SER A 14 4.80 -0.09 -5.48
CA SER A 14 6.19 -0.43 -5.20
C SER A 14 6.53 0.05 -3.80
N ILE A 15 6.70 -0.90 -2.88
CA ILE A 15 7.04 -0.61 -1.47
C ILE A 15 8.54 -0.83 -1.28
N PRO A 16 9.29 0.13 -0.73
CA PRO A 16 10.70 -0.05 -0.39
C PRO A 16 10.92 -1.25 0.52
N ILE A 17 12.00 -2.00 0.30
CA ILE A 17 12.34 -3.16 1.13
C ILE A 17 12.58 -2.77 2.61
N GLU A 18 13.05 -1.55 2.86
CA GLU A 18 13.25 -1.04 4.22
C GLU A 18 11.93 -0.93 5.00
N ASP A 19 10.86 -0.46 4.37
CA ASP A 19 9.53 -0.38 4.98
C ASP A 19 8.96 -1.77 5.29
N VAL A 20 9.21 -2.74 4.40
CA VAL A 20 8.87 -4.15 4.64
C VAL A 20 9.62 -4.68 5.85
N ASN A 21 10.91 -4.38 5.99
CA ASN A 21 11.71 -4.80 7.13
C ASN A 21 11.21 -4.19 8.45
N ILE A 22 10.83 -2.90 8.46
CA ILE A 22 10.24 -2.23 9.62
C ILE A 22 8.94 -2.93 10.04
N GLN A 23 8.07 -3.25 9.08
CA GLN A 23 6.84 -3.98 9.35
C GLN A 23 7.12 -5.37 9.94
N GLN A 24 8.09 -6.10 9.39
CA GLN A 24 8.50 -7.43 9.89
C GLN A 24 9.12 -7.37 11.29
N GLU A 25 9.83 -6.30 11.63
CA GLU A 25 10.31 -6.08 13.00
C GLU A 25 9.16 -5.88 13.98
N LYS A 26 8.14 -5.08 13.64
CA LYS A 26 6.94 -4.92 14.48
C LYS A 26 6.23 -6.26 14.72
N VAL A 27 6.10 -7.09 13.68
CA VAL A 27 5.51 -8.45 13.79
C VAL A 27 6.34 -9.33 14.72
N LYS A 28 7.66 -9.32 14.56
CA LYS A 28 8.59 -10.07 15.43
C LYS A 28 8.48 -9.61 16.90
N ASN A 29 8.22 -8.33 17.13
CA ASN A 29 8.05 -7.73 18.45
C ASN A 29 6.65 -7.92 19.06
N GLY A 30 5.76 -8.68 18.40
CA GLY A 30 4.47 -9.10 18.95
C GLY A 30 3.25 -8.42 18.33
N GLU A 31 3.44 -7.46 17.42
CA GLU A 31 2.35 -6.80 16.69
C GLU A 31 1.90 -7.63 15.48
N ASN A 32 1.47 -8.87 15.72
CA ASN A 32 1.23 -9.89 14.68
C ASN A 32 -0.25 -10.24 14.45
N LYS A 33 -1.18 -9.52 15.09
CA LYS A 33 -2.62 -9.75 14.88
C LYS A 33 -3.08 -9.05 13.59
N PRO A 34 -4.18 -9.52 12.95
CA PRO A 34 -4.74 -8.85 11.78
C PRO A 34 -5.04 -7.36 11.99
N THR A 35 -5.44 -6.97 13.20
CA THR A 35 -5.66 -5.56 13.59
C THR A 35 -4.37 -4.75 13.60
N ASP A 36 -3.25 -5.34 14.02
CA ASP A 36 -1.94 -4.69 14.02
C ASP A 36 -1.43 -4.49 12.59
N ILE A 37 -1.54 -5.53 11.75
CA ILE A 37 -1.11 -5.48 10.35
C ILE A 37 -1.92 -4.41 9.58
N ARG A 38 -3.23 -4.30 9.86
CA ARG A 38 -4.06 -3.23 9.31
C ARG A 38 -3.57 -1.85 9.77
N ARG A 39 -3.33 -1.69 11.07
CA ARG A 39 -2.81 -0.43 11.62
C ARG A 39 -1.44 -0.06 11.01
N HIS A 40 -0.52 -1.01 10.85
CA HIS A 40 0.77 -0.77 10.19
C HIS A 40 0.60 -0.26 8.76
N SER A 41 -0.35 -0.83 8.03
CA SER A 41 -0.64 -0.42 6.65
C SER A 41 -1.21 1.00 6.61
N GLU A 42 -2.12 1.35 7.53
CA GLU A 42 -2.72 2.68 7.65
C GLU A 42 -1.68 3.73 8.10
N GLU A 43 -0.80 3.40 9.04
CA GLU A 43 0.34 4.22 9.45
C GLU A 43 1.29 4.48 8.27
N TRP A 44 1.63 3.42 7.50
CA TRP A 44 2.49 3.56 6.34
C TRP A 44 1.87 4.46 5.27
N ILE A 45 0.57 4.28 4.97
CA ILE A 45 -0.14 5.15 4.02
C ILE A 45 -0.13 6.60 4.49
N THR A 46 -0.40 6.85 5.78
CA THR A 46 -0.40 8.20 6.36
C THR A 46 0.96 8.87 6.19
N ASN A 47 2.06 8.13 6.41
CA ASN A 47 3.41 8.65 6.27
C ASN A 47 3.88 8.77 4.81
N ASN A 48 3.20 8.10 3.87
CA ASN A 48 3.55 8.06 2.45
C ASN A 48 2.38 8.55 1.57
N GLN A 49 1.57 9.48 2.07
CA GLN A 49 0.30 9.87 1.47
C GLN A 49 0.46 10.33 0.02
N GLU A 50 1.47 11.16 -0.28
CA GLU A 50 1.72 11.65 -1.63
C GLU A 50 2.08 10.52 -2.63
N LEU A 51 2.86 9.54 -2.18
CA LEU A 51 3.23 8.37 -2.98
C LEU A 51 2.00 7.51 -3.27
N PHE A 52 1.20 7.22 -2.22
CA PHE A 52 -0.02 6.44 -2.33
C PHE A 52 -1.05 7.12 -3.25
N ASP A 53 -1.26 8.42 -3.07
CA ASP A 53 -2.14 9.24 -3.91
C ASP A 53 -1.64 9.29 -5.37
N GLY A 54 -0.32 9.28 -5.57
CA GLY A 54 0.31 9.14 -6.88
C GLY A 54 -0.12 7.87 -7.60
N TRP A 55 -0.10 6.72 -6.91
CA TRP A 55 -0.56 5.44 -7.48
C TRP A 55 -2.05 5.48 -7.82
N LEU A 56 -2.89 6.02 -6.94
CA LEU A 56 -4.32 6.16 -7.19
C LEU A 56 -4.62 7.06 -8.38
N LYS A 57 -3.91 8.18 -8.50
CA LYS A 57 -4.06 9.11 -9.63
C LYS A 57 -3.75 8.43 -10.97
N VAL A 58 -2.69 7.63 -11.03
CA VAL A 58 -2.36 6.85 -12.24
C VAL A 58 -3.44 5.81 -12.53
N ALA A 59 -3.84 5.05 -11.51
CA ALA A 59 -4.83 3.98 -11.65
C ALA A 59 -6.20 4.49 -12.13
N LEU A 60 -6.64 5.65 -11.64
CA LEU A 60 -7.90 6.27 -12.03
C LEU A 60 -7.83 6.90 -13.42
N LYS A 61 -6.67 7.41 -13.85
CA LYS A 61 -6.49 8.04 -15.17
C LYS A 61 -6.67 7.05 -16.33
N GLN A 62 -6.38 5.76 -16.13
CA GLN A 62 -6.55 4.74 -17.17
C GLN A 62 -8.02 4.51 -17.61
N ILE A 63 -9.02 4.99 -16.86
CA ILE A 63 -10.44 4.89 -17.27
C ILE A 63 -10.88 6.08 -18.14
N SER A 64 -10.20 7.22 -18.05
CA SER A 64 -10.68 8.48 -18.64
C SER A 64 -10.31 8.68 -20.12
N ILE A 65 -10.31 7.61 -20.92
CA ILE A 65 -10.02 7.64 -22.37
C ILE A 65 -11.28 7.28 -23.16
#